data_AF-W6UGT2-F1
#
_entry.id   AF-W6UGT2-F1
#
_cell.length_a   1.000
_cell.length_b   1.000
_cell.length_c   1.000
_cell.angle_alpha   90.00
_cell.angle_beta   90.00
_cell.angle_gamma   90.00
#
_symmetry.space_group_name_H-M   'P 1'
#
loop_
_entity.id
_entity.type
_entity.pdbx_description
1 polymer ?
#
loop_
_entity_poly.entity_id
_entity_poly.type
_entity_poly.pdbx_seq_one_letter_code
_entity_poly.pdbx_strand_id
1 'polypeptide(L)'
;MSNVSSVTAGSALLSEQNVFPVIVNTSYKTMGSIHFLPVDILLKICRRSQESTNHESANSPKDRPVDLTMPSEYIKLQLLTTLEPILRCLLAQVVAKDVLLKPHSSFNALDYLTLELYRNNPSKPERIDTVKSLEDINWVAEYWKSHPRKPLPLSWHLTRSEAATIIQKYWRGYSVRKQDEVQDLRRWQREWRLQKNYENP
;
A
#
# COMPACT_ATOMS: atom_id res chain seq x y z
N MET A 1 26.76 -23.55 -64.44
CA MET A 1 25.64 -24.05 -63.62
C MET A 1 25.23 -22.92 -62.67
N SER A 2 24.06 -22.32 -62.94
CA SER A 2 23.11 -21.62 -62.04
C SER A 2 23.62 -20.90 -60.77
N ASN A 3 23.19 -19.69 -60.38
CA ASN A 3 22.27 -18.70 -60.93
C ASN A 3 22.47 -17.38 -60.13
N VAL A 4 22.21 -16.27 -60.79
CA VAL A 4 22.02 -14.91 -60.24
C VAL A 4 20.68 -14.83 -59.47
N SER A 5 20.59 -14.04 -58.39
CA SER A 5 19.45 -13.13 -58.10
C SER A 5 19.58 -12.40 -56.76
N SER A 6 19.67 -11.08 -56.83
CA SER A 6 19.26 -10.12 -55.80
C SER A 6 17.73 -9.96 -55.80
N VAL A 7 17.06 -9.90 -54.64
CA VAL A 7 15.73 -9.28 -54.50
C VAL A 7 15.60 -8.57 -53.15
N THR A 8 15.13 -7.34 -53.27
CA THR A 8 14.79 -6.32 -52.27
C THR A 8 13.38 -6.53 -51.68
N ALA A 9 13.14 -5.92 -50.51
CA ALA A 9 11.86 -5.50 -49.93
C ALA A 9 11.07 -6.51 -49.07
N GLY A 10 10.67 -6.04 -47.88
CA GLY A 10 9.74 -6.73 -47.00
C GLY A 10 9.70 -6.15 -45.59
N SER A 11 9.35 -4.86 -45.47
CA SER A 11 8.95 -4.26 -44.20
C SER A 11 7.68 -4.96 -43.70
N ALA A 12 7.74 -5.58 -42.51
CA ALA A 12 6.57 -6.09 -41.82
C ALA A 12 6.69 -5.79 -40.33
N LEU A 13 6.16 -4.64 -39.96
CA LEU A 13 5.65 -4.32 -38.63
C LEU A 13 4.62 -5.38 -38.23
N LEU A 14 4.92 -6.19 -37.21
CA LEU A 14 3.87 -6.82 -36.41
C LEU A 14 4.19 -6.64 -34.94
N SER A 15 3.47 -5.68 -34.39
CA SER A 15 3.12 -5.55 -32.99
C SER A 15 2.56 -6.88 -32.45
N GLU A 16 3.25 -7.49 -31.50
CA GLU A 16 2.60 -8.40 -30.57
C GLU A 16 2.82 -7.87 -29.16
N GLN A 17 1.79 -7.15 -28.71
CA GLN A 17 1.58 -6.80 -27.32
C GLN A 17 1.40 -8.12 -26.54
N ASN A 18 2.46 -8.61 -25.92
CA ASN A 18 2.36 -9.61 -24.86
C ASN A 18 1.83 -8.92 -23.59
N VAL A 19 0.53 -8.62 -23.60
CA VAL A 19 -0.23 -8.25 -22.41
C VAL A 19 -0.39 -9.52 -21.60
N PHE A 20 0.37 -9.64 -20.51
CA PHE A 20 0.11 -10.63 -19.47
C PHE A 20 -1.38 -10.54 -19.07
N PRO A 21 -2.15 -11.63 -19.16
CA PRO A 21 -3.53 -11.61 -18.67
C PRO A 21 -3.47 -11.40 -17.16
N VAL A 22 -3.98 -10.25 -16.71
CA VAL A 22 -4.25 -10.01 -15.29
C VAL A 22 -5.41 -10.92 -14.92
N ILE A 23 -5.10 -12.11 -14.42
CA ILE A 23 -6.08 -13.00 -13.82
C ILE A 23 -6.48 -12.35 -12.48
N VAL A 24 -7.48 -11.47 -12.50
CA VAL A 24 -8.18 -11.01 -11.29
C VAL A 24 -9.25 -12.04 -10.97
N ASN A 25 -8.85 -13.17 -10.41
CA ASN A 25 -9.79 -14.11 -9.78
C ASN A 25 -9.35 -14.33 -8.35
N THR A 26 -9.63 -13.37 -7.48
CA THR A 26 -9.56 -13.55 -6.03
C THR A 26 -10.97 -13.78 -5.52
N SER A 27 -11.45 -15.01 -5.64
CA SER A 27 -12.69 -15.46 -5.00
C SER A 27 -12.43 -15.61 -3.51
N TYR A 28 -12.81 -14.60 -2.72
CA TYR A 28 -12.94 -14.76 -1.28
C TYR A 28 -14.31 -15.42 -1.01
N LYS A 29 -14.29 -16.61 -0.39
CA LYS A 29 -15.48 -17.28 0.13
C LYS A 29 -16.19 -16.32 1.11
N THR A 30 -17.34 -15.80 0.69
CA THR A 30 -18.23 -14.98 1.50
C THR A 30 -18.86 -15.82 2.60
N MET A 31 -18.38 -15.69 3.84
CA MET A 31 -19.22 -15.95 5.01
C MET A 31 -20.03 -14.67 5.28
N GLY A 32 -21.34 -14.74 5.07
CA GLY A 32 -22.28 -13.63 5.28
C GLY A 32 -22.32 -12.65 4.09
N SER A 33 -23.53 -12.38 3.59
CA SER A 33 -23.79 -11.47 2.47
C SER A 33 -23.55 -10.01 2.89
N ILE A 34 -22.29 -9.63 3.05
CA ILE A 34 -21.88 -8.23 3.13
C ILE A 34 -21.58 -7.80 1.69
N HIS A 35 -22.51 -7.07 1.07
CA HIS A 35 -22.28 -6.47 -0.24
C HIS A 35 -21.29 -5.31 -0.07
N PHE A 36 -19.99 -5.61 -0.17
CA PHE A 36 -18.98 -4.57 -0.31
C PHE A 36 -19.13 -3.89 -1.67
N LEU A 37 -19.04 -2.57 -1.71
CA LEU A 37 -19.03 -1.82 -2.96
C LEU A 37 -17.83 -2.26 -3.81
N PRO A 38 -18.01 -2.49 -5.13
CA PRO A 38 -16.91 -2.72 -6.05
C PRO A 38 -15.84 -1.62 -5.94
N VAL A 39 -14.57 -1.99 -6.06
CA VAL A 39 -13.42 -1.07 -5.94
C VAL A 39 -13.56 0.12 -6.87
N ASP A 40 -14.09 -0.08 -8.08
CA ASP A 40 -14.33 1.00 -9.06
C ASP A 40 -15.32 2.04 -8.56
N ILE A 41 -16.36 1.62 -7.83
CA ILE A 41 -17.34 2.52 -7.22
C ILE A 41 -16.70 3.29 -6.07
N LEU A 42 -15.91 2.62 -5.22
CA LEU A 42 -15.18 3.27 -4.13
C LEU A 42 -14.18 4.31 -4.65
N LEU A 43 -13.43 4.00 -5.70
CA LEU A 43 -12.50 4.93 -6.34
C LEU A 43 -13.22 6.13 -6.94
N LYS A 44 -14.39 5.91 -7.58
CA LYS A 44 -15.24 7.01 -8.09
C LYS A 44 -15.71 7.91 -6.95
N ILE A 45 -16.15 7.35 -5.82
CA ILE A 45 -16.56 8.12 -4.64
C ILE A 45 -15.37 8.94 -4.10
N CYS A 46 -14.20 8.32 -3.97
CA CYS A 46 -13.02 9.00 -3.44
C CYS A 46 -12.57 10.15 -4.35
N ARG A 47 -12.54 9.95 -5.68
CA ARG A 47 -12.17 10.99 -6.66
C ARG A 47 -13.19 12.13 -6.70
N ARG A 48 -14.48 11.80 -6.70
CA ARG A 48 -15.57 12.80 -6.67
C ARG A 48 -15.54 13.65 -5.40
N SER A 49 -15.07 13.11 -4.27
CA SER A 49 -14.86 13.88 -3.04
C SER A 49 -13.68 14.86 -3.11
N GLN A 50 -12.73 14.70 -4.04
CA GLN A 50 -11.61 15.64 -4.22
C GLN A 50 -12.00 16.83 -5.11
N GLU A 51 -12.95 16.62 -6.04
CA GLU A 51 -13.40 17.63 -7.00
C GLU A 51 -14.37 18.67 -6.39
N SER A 52 -15.05 18.34 -5.29
CA SER A 52 -16.05 19.23 -4.65
C SER A 52 -15.44 20.30 -3.72
N THR A 53 -14.21 20.75 -3.95
CA THR A 53 -13.51 21.71 -3.07
C THR A 53 -13.80 23.18 -3.38
N ASN A 54 -14.68 23.50 -4.33
CA ASN A 54 -15.09 24.89 -4.60
C ASN A 54 -16.61 25.06 -4.42
N HIS A 55 -16.96 25.96 -3.51
CA HIS A 55 -18.30 26.41 -3.11
C HIS A 55 -19.14 25.43 -2.26
N GLU A 56 -19.23 25.69 -0.96
CA GLU A 56 -20.37 26.45 -0.39
C GLU A 56 -20.07 26.84 1.07
N SER A 57 -19.88 28.14 1.30
CA SER A 57 -19.87 28.74 2.64
C SER A 57 -21.31 28.76 3.16
N ALA A 58 -21.76 27.66 3.77
CA ALA A 58 -23.00 27.66 4.53
C ALA A 58 -22.72 28.21 5.93
N ASN A 59 -23.21 29.44 6.16
CA ASN A 59 -23.30 30.09 7.47
C ASN A 59 -23.62 29.09 8.58
N SER A 60 -22.80 29.05 9.63
CA SER A 60 -23.06 28.27 10.83
C SER A 60 -23.93 29.09 11.80
N PRO A 61 -25.18 28.68 12.09
CA PRO A 61 -25.88 29.12 13.29
C PRO A 61 -25.31 28.31 14.46
N LYS A 62 -24.33 28.87 15.18
CA LYS A 62 -23.67 28.20 16.32
C LYS A 62 -24.51 28.14 17.60
N ASP A 63 -25.67 28.81 17.66
CA ASP A 63 -26.44 28.96 18.89
C ASP A 63 -27.87 28.41 18.76
N ARG A 64 -28.00 27.09 18.64
CA ARG A 64 -29.25 26.42 19.06
C ARG A 64 -28.94 25.49 20.23
N PRO A 65 -29.61 25.64 21.38
CA PRO A 65 -29.51 24.66 22.45
C PRO A 65 -30.21 23.40 21.95
N VAL A 66 -29.43 22.47 21.41
CA VAL A 66 -29.94 21.19 20.92
C VAL A 66 -30.10 20.28 22.13
N ASP A 67 -31.28 19.68 22.23
CA ASP A 67 -31.59 18.71 23.26
C ASP A 67 -30.79 17.42 23.01
N LEU A 68 -29.71 17.22 23.77
CA LEU A 68 -28.80 16.07 23.65
C LEU A 68 -29.45 14.74 24.11
N THR A 69 -30.75 14.73 24.42
CA THR A 69 -31.49 13.54 24.85
C THR A 69 -31.59 12.47 23.77
N MET A 70 -31.51 12.85 22.48
CA MET A 70 -31.59 11.93 21.35
C MET A 70 -30.20 11.49 20.85
N PRO A 71 -29.83 10.19 20.96
CA PRO A 71 -28.52 9.69 20.54
C PRO A 71 -28.17 9.96 19.08
N SER A 72 -29.17 10.03 18.20
CA SER A 72 -28.98 10.29 16.77
C SER A 72 -28.54 11.73 16.48
N GLU A 73 -29.01 12.70 17.26
CA GLU A 73 -28.62 14.11 17.11
C GLU A 73 -27.21 14.36 17.66
N TYR A 74 -26.88 13.71 18.78
CA TYR A 74 -25.52 13.71 19.34
C TYR A 74 -24.49 13.22 18.32
N ILE A 75 -24.75 12.07 17.68
CA ILE A 75 -23.83 11.52 16.67
C ILE A 75 -23.66 12.48 15.50
N LYS A 76 -24.74 13.09 15.00
CA LYS A 76 -24.68 14.02 13.86
C LYS A 76 -23.93 15.31 14.18
N LEU A 77 -24.20 15.90 15.34
CA LEU A 77 -23.71 17.24 15.65
C LEU A 77 -22.31 17.24 16.28
N GLN A 78 -21.94 16.21 17.03
CA GLN A 78 -20.66 16.15 17.73
C GLN A 78 -19.67 15.18 17.07
N LEU A 79 -20.11 13.95 16.82
CA LEU A 79 -19.21 12.92 16.30
C LEU A 79 -18.93 13.09 14.81
N LEU A 80 -19.98 13.25 13.99
CA LEU A 80 -19.81 13.34 12.54
C LEU A 80 -19.14 14.64 12.11
N THR A 81 -19.40 15.76 12.79
CA THR A 81 -18.73 17.04 12.51
C THR A 81 -17.22 16.98 12.74
N THR A 82 -16.77 16.27 13.77
CA THR A 82 -15.34 16.06 14.03
C THR A 82 -14.73 14.98 13.15
N LEU A 83 -15.49 13.92 12.84
CA LEU A 83 -15.01 12.78 12.08
C LEU A 83 -14.99 13.03 10.56
N GLU A 84 -15.90 13.83 10.02
CA GLU A 84 -16.00 14.12 8.58
C GLU A 84 -14.68 14.61 7.96
N PRO A 85 -14.01 15.68 8.47
CA PRO A 85 -12.76 16.14 7.87
C PRO A 85 -11.66 15.08 7.91
N ILE A 86 -11.61 14.30 9.00
CA ILE A 86 -10.64 13.21 9.18
C ILE A 86 -10.89 12.10 8.15
N LEU A 87 -12.15 11.73 7.90
CA LEU A 87 -12.51 10.74 6.89
C LEU A 87 -12.17 11.22 5.48
N ARG A 88 -12.39 12.49 5.16
CA ARG A 88 -11.99 13.06 3.86
C ARG A 88 -10.47 12.98 3.66
N CYS A 89 -9.69 13.33 4.68
CA CYS A 89 -8.24 13.19 4.67
C CYS A 89 -7.80 11.72 4.52
N LEU A 90 -8.46 10.79 5.22
CA LEU A 90 -8.20 9.35 5.09
C LEU A 90 -8.45 8.88 3.65
N LEU A 91 -9.57 9.26 3.04
CA LEU A 91 -9.88 8.90 1.65
C LEU A 91 -8.84 9.46 0.68
N ALA A 92 -8.38 10.69 0.89
CA ALA A 92 -7.31 11.27 0.09
C ALA A 92 -6.00 10.47 0.20
N GLN A 93 -5.63 10.01 1.40
CA GLN A 93 -4.45 9.15 1.59
C GLN A 93 -4.62 7.75 0.98
N VAL A 94 -5.82 7.18 1.07
CA VAL A 94 -6.16 5.88 0.48
C VAL A 94 -5.98 5.92 -1.04
N VAL A 95 -6.43 7.00 -1.68
CA VAL A 95 -6.22 7.24 -3.12
C VAL A 95 -4.74 7.46 -3.41
N ALA A 96 -4.06 8.34 -2.67
CA ALA A 96 -2.66 8.67 -2.93
C ALA A 96 -1.70 7.46 -2.81
N LYS A 97 -2.03 6.48 -1.97
CA LYS A 97 -1.23 5.27 -1.76
C LYS A 97 -1.72 4.06 -2.57
N ASP A 98 -2.73 4.23 -3.42
CA ASP A 98 -3.37 3.18 -4.21
C ASP A 98 -3.76 1.94 -3.37
N VAL A 99 -4.22 2.18 -2.14
CA VAL A 99 -4.49 1.11 -1.16
C VAL A 99 -5.56 0.14 -1.67
N LEU A 100 -6.56 0.67 -2.39
CA LEU A 100 -7.68 -0.12 -2.91
C LEU A 100 -7.31 -0.99 -4.11
N LEU A 101 -6.23 -0.67 -4.82
CA LEU A 101 -5.76 -1.44 -5.97
C LEU A 101 -4.89 -2.62 -5.56
N LYS A 102 -4.34 -2.58 -4.33
CA LYS A 102 -3.45 -3.62 -3.81
C LYS A 102 -4.24 -4.54 -2.86
N PRO A 103 -4.07 -5.86 -2.95
CA PRO A 103 -4.71 -6.79 -2.02
C PRO A 103 -4.18 -6.63 -0.59
N HIS A 104 -2.92 -6.19 -0.45
CA HIS A 104 -2.28 -5.93 0.83
C HIS A 104 -1.53 -4.60 0.78
N SER A 105 -1.60 -3.84 1.86
CA SER A 105 -1.01 -2.50 1.97
C SER A 105 -0.36 -2.32 3.32
N SER A 106 0.74 -1.58 3.36
CA SER A 106 1.36 -1.11 4.60
C SER A 106 0.49 -0.09 5.34
N PHE A 107 -0.48 0.55 4.67
CA PHE A 107 -1.30 1.58 5.28
C PHE A 107 -2.42 0.98 6.13
N ASN A 108 -2.40 1.25 7.44
CA ASN A 108 -3.47 0.89 8.35
C ASN A 108 -4.40 2.10 8.58
N ALA A 109 -5.62 2.01 8.03
CA ALA A 109 -6.64 3.04 8.15
C ALA A 109 -7.07 3.30 9.60
N LEU A 110 -7.13 2.26 10.43
CA LEU A 110 -7.53 2.39 11.84
C LEU A 110 -6.46 3.11 12.66
N ASP A 111 -5.18 2.83 12.38
CA ASP A 111 -4.07 3.53 13.04
C ASP A 111 -4.08 5.01 12.68
N TYR A 112 -4.37 5.34 11.41
CA TYR A 112 -4.51 6.73 10.98
C TYR A 112 -5.66 7.44 11.70
N LEU A 113 -6.84 6.80 11.76
CA LEU A 113 -8.01 7.38 12.45
C LEU A 113 -7.76 7.59 13.94
N THR A 114 -7.20 6.60 14.62
CA THR A 114 -6.93 6.69 16.06
C THR A 114 -5.94 7.79 16.37
N LEU A 115 -4.88 7.92 15.57
CA LEU A 115 -3.89 8.98 15.71
C LEU A 115 -4.50 10.36 15.46
N GLU A 116 -5.26 10.53 14.39
CA GLU A 116 -5.82 11.82 14.01
C GLU A 116 -6.88 12.29 15.03
N LEU A 117 -7.70 11.37 15.55
CA LEU A 117 -8.65 11.66 16.63
C LEU A 117 -7.95 12.00 17.95
N TYR A 118 -6.88 11.27 18.29
CA TYR A 118 -6.14 11.52 19.53
C TYR A 118 -5.41 12.87 19.50
N ARG A 119 -4.84 13.21 18.34
CA ARG A 119 -4.12 14.46 18.08
C ARG A 119 -5.06 15.65 18.12
N ASN A 120 -6.20 15.57 17.43
CA ASN A 120 -7.14 16.68 17.27
C ASN A 120 -8.13 16.82 18.43
N ASN A 121 -7.73 16.45 19.65
CA ASN A 121 -8.56 16.57 20.83
C ASN A 121 -8.63 18.05 21.29
N PRO A 122 -9.81 18.71 21.27
CA PRO A 122 -9.95 20.11 21.68
C PRO A 122 -9.50 20.39 23.12
N SER A 123 -9.59 19.40 24.01
CA SER A 123 -9.18 19.55 25.40
C SER A 123 -7.66 19.58 25.60
N LYS A 124 -6.88 19.17 24.59
CA LYS A 124 -5.42 19.01 24.69
C LYS A 124 -4.73 19.43 23.38
N PRO A 125 -4.73 20.73 23.05
CA PRO A 125 -4.16 21.24 21.80
C PRO A 125 -2.65 21.03 21.71
N GLU A 126 -1.94 20.85 22.84
CA GLU A 126 -0.50 20.60 22.86
C GLU A 126 -0.11 19.28 22.14
N ARG A 127 -1.08 18.39 21.90
CA ARG A 127 -0.87 17.10 21.23
C ARG A 127 -0.60 17.20 19.75
N ILE A 128 -1.04 18.30 19.12
CA ILE A 128 -0.92 18.50 17.67
C ILE A 128 0.54 18.45 17.23
N ASP A 129 1.42 19.10 17.99
CA ASP A 129 2.85 19.21 17.66
C ASP A 129 3.70 18.07 18.25
N THR A 130 3.25 17.48 19.37
CA THR A 130 4.02 16.47 20.11
C THR A 130 3.84 15.05 19.59
N VAL A 131 2.64 14.68 19.13
CA VAL A 131 2.32 13.30 18.74
C VAL A 131 2.39 13.17 17.22
N LYS A 132 3.40 12.47 16.69
CA LYS A 132 3.59 12.23 15.24
C LYS A 132 3.21 10.82 14.81
N SER A 133 3.47 9.84 15.68
CA SER A 133 3.18 8.41 15.50
C SER A 133 2.40 7.87 16.70
N LEU A 134 1.83 6.67 16.56
CA LEU A 134 1.16 5.97 17.66
C LEU A 134 2.15 5.63 18.79
N GLU A 135 3.43 5.45 18.46
CA GLU A 135 4.51 5.20 19.42
C GLU A 135 4.73 6.36 20.40
N ASP A 136 4.38 7.59 20.00
CA ASP A 136 4.55 8.77 20.85
C ASP A 136 3.49 8.84 21.96
N ILE A 137 2.44 8.01 21.88
CA ILE A 137 1.38 7.96 22.87
C ILE A 137 1.85 7.09 24.05
N ASN A 138 2.03 7.70 25.22
CA ASN A 138 2.61 7.03 26.40
C ASN A 138 2.03 5.64 26.72
N TRP A 139 0.70 5.50 26.74
CA TRP A 139 0.06 4.22 27.06
C TRP A 139 0.24 3.18 25.94
N VAL A 140 0.35 3.62 24.68
CA VAL A 140 0.63 2.74 23.54
C VAL A 140 2.07 2.26 23.62
N ALA A 141 3.02 3.17 23.89
CA ALA A 141 4.43 2.86 24.03
C ALA A 141 4.68 1.84 25.14
N GLU A 142 4.02 2.01 26.29
CA GLU A 142 4.11 1.08 27.41
C GLU A 142 3.52 -0.29 27.05
N TYR A 143 2.36 -0.31 26.38
CA TYR A 143 1.75 -1.55 25.92
C TYR A 143 2.63 -2.29 24.90
N TRP A 144 3.25 -1.57 23.95
CA TRP A 144 4.10 -2.17 22.92
C TRP A 144 5.41 -2.74 23.45
N LYS A 145 5.90 -2.30 24.61
CA LYS A 145 7.06 -2.93 25.28
C LYS A 145 6.79 -4.38 25.65
N SER A 146 5.58 -4.68 26.14
CA SER A 146 5.17 -6.04 26.49
C SER A 146 4.58 -6.80 25.30
N HIS A 147 3.97 -6.09 24.34
CA HIS A 147 3.28 -6.66 23.18
C HIS A 147 3.75 -5.98 21.88
N PRO A 148 4.96 -6.29 21.40
CA PRO A 148 5.46 -5.68 20.18
C PRO A 148 4.60 -6.08 18.99
N ARG A 149 4.27 -5.11 18.14
CA ARG A 149 3.52 -5.36 16.91
C ARG A 149 4.38 -6.19 15.96
N LYS A 150 3.79 -7.23 15.36
CA LYS A 150 4.50 -8.05 14.36
C LYS A 150 4.89 -7.18 13.16
N PRO A 151 6.14 -7.26 12.68
CA PRO A 151 6.56 -6.50 11.52
C PRO A 151 5.75 -6.94 10.30
N LEU A 152 5.35 -5.98 9.48
CA LEU A 152 4.64 -6.27 8.25
C LEU A 152 5.59 -6.91 7.22
N PRO A 153 5.09 -7.78 6.33
CA PRO A 153 5.89 -8.33 5.25
C PRO A 153 6.47 -7.21 4.37
N LEU A 154 7.73 -7.38 3.93
CA LEU A 154 8.41 -6.40 3.07
C LEU A 154 7.60 -6.06 1.81
N SER A 155 6.90 -7.04 1.24
CA SER A 155 6.07 -6.86 0.05
C SER A 155 4.95 -5.82 0.21
N TRP A 156 4.51 -5.53 1.44
CA TRP A 156 3.43 -4.57 1.69
C TRP A 156 3.92 -3.12 1.66
N HIS A 157 5.21 -2.90 1.92
CA HIS A 157 5.83 -1.58 1.93
C HIS A 157 6.31 -1.15 0.54
N LEU A 158 6.63 -2.11 -0.33
CA LEU A 158 7.23 -1.81 -1.62
C LEU A 158 6.23 -1.19 -2.61
N THR A 159 6.67 -0.14 -3.28
CA THR A 159 6.03 0.34 -4.50
C THR A 159 6.26 -0.64 -5.65
N ARG A 160 5.45 -0.53 -6.71
CA ARG A 160 5.57 -1.41 -7.87
C ARG A 160 6.94 -1.28 -8.56
N SER A 161 7.47 -0.06 -8.64
CA SER A 161 8.78 0.23 -9.23
C SER A 161 9.93 -0.33 -8.40
N GLU A 162 9.88 -0.18 -7.07
CA GLU A 162 10.87 -0.74 -6.15
C GLU A 162 10.85 -2.27 -6.19
N ALA A 163 9.66 -2.87 -6.13
CA ALA A 163 9.50 -4.32 -6.24
C ALA A 163 10.07 -4.84 -7.58
N ALA A 164 9.77 -4.16 -8.70
CA ALA A 164 10.31 -4.52 -10.00
C ALA A 164 11.84 -4.43 -10.04
N THR A 165 12.41 -3.37 -9.46
CA THR A 165 13.87 -3.18 -9.38
C THR A 165 14.53 -4.30 -8.59
N ILE A 166 13.95 -4.67 -7.44
CA ILE A 166 14.42 -5.79 -6.61
C ILE A 166 14.37 -7.08 -7.43
N ILE A 167 13.22 -7.43 -8.01
CA ILE A 167 13.06 -8.66 -8.79
C ILE A 167 14.05 -8.71 -9.96
N GLN A 168 14.19 -7.62 -10.72
CA GLN A 168 15.13 -7.54 -11.84
C GLN A 168 16.58 -7.69 -11.39
N LYS A 169 16.98 -7.07 -10.28
CA LYS A 169 18.32 -7.22 -9.70
C LYS A 169 18.59 -8.68 -9.33
N TYR A 170 17.64 -9.33 -8.65
CA TYR A 170 17.75 -10.74 -8.29
C TYR A 170 17.81 -11.64 -9.53
N TRP A 171 16.99 -11.37 -10.55
CA TRP A 171 16.98 -12.12 -11.81
C TRP A 171 18.29 -12.01 -12.58
N ARG A 172 18.85 -10.80 -12.73
CA ARG A 172 20.16 -10.60 -13.38
C ARG A 172 21.25 -11.40 -12.65
N GLY A 173 21.27 -11.33 -11.32
CA GLY A 173 22.21 -12.12 -10.52
C GLY A 173 21.99 -13.63 -10.64
N TYR A 174 20.74 -14.09 -10.65
CA TYR A 174 20.41 -15.50 -10.86
C TYR A 174 20.85 -15.98 -12.24
N SER A 175 20.61 -15.20 -13.28
CA SER A 175 20.96 -15.53 -14.66
C SER A 175 22.45 -15.75 -14.83
N VAL A 176 23.28 -14.86 -14.27
CA VAL A 176 24.75 -15.05 -14.26
C VAL A 176 25.14 -16.29 -13.48
N ARG A 177 24.55 -16.52 -12.29
CA ARG A 177 24.84 -17.72 -11.51
C ARG A 177 24.42 -19.01 -12.20
N LYS A 178 23.43 -18.97 -13.09
CA LYS A 178 22.97 -20.14 -13.82
C LYS A 178 23.96 -20.58 -14.90
N GLN A 179 24.86 -19.70 -15.37
CA GLN A 179 25.86 -20.04 -16.38
C GLN A 179 26.78 -21.16 -15.89
N ASP A 180 27.07 -22.13 -16.78
CA ASP A 180 27.81 -23.34 -16.43
C ASP A 180 29.22 -23.04 -15.92
N GLU A 181 29.94 -22.14 -16.58
CA GLU A 181 31.28 -21.68 -16.16
C GLU A 181 31.29 -21.13 -14.72
N VAL A 182 30.25 -20.36 -14.36
CA VAL A 182 30.09 -19.78 -13.03
C VAL A 182 29.73 -20.86 -12.00
N GLN A 183 28.94 -21.86 -12.38
CA GLN A 183 28.63 -23.02 -11.52
C GLN A 183 29.86 -23.89 -11.29
N ASP A 184 30.66 -24.15 -12.32
CA ASP A 184 31.92 -24.90 -12.21
C ASP A 184 32.89 -24.23 -11.26
N LEU A 185 33.10 -22.92 -11.41
CA LEU A 185 33.93 -22.16 -10.49
C LEU A 185 33.40 -22.22 -9.05
N ARG A 186 32.08 -22.15 -8.86
CA ARG A 186 31.44 -22.25 -7.53
C ARG A 186 31.61 -23.63 -6.91
N ARG A 187 31.54 -24.70 -7.70
CA ARG A 187 31.81 -26.07 -7.26
C ARG A 187 33.25 -26.23 -6.84
N TRP A 188 34.18 -25.81 -7.69
CA TRP A 188 35.61 -25.83 -7.39
C TRP A 188 35.95 -25.05 -6.11
N GLN A 189 35.41 -23.83 -5.96
CA GLN A 189 35.62 -23.02 -4.74
C GLN A 189 35.06 -23.67 -3.48
N ARG A 190 33.98 -24.45 -3.59
CA ARG A 190 33.40 -25.20 -2.47
C ARG A 190 34.32 -26.35 -2.07
N GLU A 191 34.77 -27.13 -3.04
CA GLU A 191 35.68 -28.28 -2.83
C GLU A 191 37.00 -27.83 -2.20
N TRP A 192 37.59 -26.75 -2.71
CA TRP A 192 38.83 -26.20 -2.16
C TRP A 192 38.69 -25.76 -0.69
N ARG A 193 37.56 -25.13 -0.31
CA ARG A 193 37.31 -24.77 1.10
C ARG A 193 37.14 -26.00 2.00
N LEU A 194 36.50 -27.05 1.50
CA LEU A 194 36.32 -28.30 2.25
C LEU A 194 37.65 -29.02 2.47
N GLN A 195 38.51 -29.08 1.45
CA GLN A 195 39.86 -29.64 1.58
C GLN A 195 40.68 -28.87 2.62
N LYS A 196 40.69 -27.53 2.54
CA LYS A 196 41.41 -26.70 3.50
C LYS A 196 40.93 -26.87 4.94
N ASN A 197 39.62 -27.01 5.16
CA ASN A 197 39.06 -27.26 6.48
C ASN A 197 39.34 -28.67 7.01
N TYR A 198 39.58 -29.64 6.12
CA TYR A 198 39.97 -31.00 6.51
C TYR A 198 41.47 -31.10 6.85
N GLU A 199 42.30 -30.31 6.18
CA GLU A 199 43.76 -30.23 6.41
C GLU A 199 44.14 -29.40 7.67
N ASN A 200 43.23 -28.56 8.18
CA ASN A 200 43.36 -27.83 9.45
C ASN A 200 42.02 -27.86 10.22
N PRO A 201 41.74 -28.93 10.98
CA PRO A 201 40.53 -29.04 11.80
C PRO A 201 40.49 -28.08 12.99
#